data_AF-A0AAD8TU71-F1
#
_entry.id   AF-A0AAD8TU71-F1
#
_cell.length_a   1.000
_cell.length_b   1.000
_cell.length_c   1.000
_cell.angle_alpha   90.00
_cell.angle_beta   90.00
_cell.angle_gamma   90.00
#
_symmetry.space_group_name_H-M   'P 1'
#
loop_
_entity.id
_entity.type
_entity.pdbx_description
1 polymer ?
#
loop_
_entity_poly.entity_id
_entity_poly.type
_entity_poly.pdbx_seq_one_letter_code
_entity_poly.pdbx_strand_id
1 'polypeptide(L)'
;MALLDTIRGFYLQALARLPRHELRTRYHRSLLRGGYCYGPLDPVSNIILNTIWFDVMFPAAQQPVLDMIGPNSLTRLESRSFYGLASFLQTRYHNLSEHEVVQCLVACCGYLPRADRNLDNAAIPSAGKLEQQRPCTSTQEAYEAAATAAWHCDPEAQAVFLSSCKAMMQGPALSLLQSGDRLTSENVQYIASLLSPKQRPTPERIEKLYDAVIGGKMRSEAQQRRVSRKVEAALGKHFLQDGVGN
;
A
#
# COMPACT_ATOMS: atom_id res chain seq x y z
N MET A 1 5.87 0.91 -17.93
CA MET A 1 6.56 0.11 -16.90
C MET A 1 6.97 0.95 -15.69
N ALA A 2 7.46 2.19 -15.85
CA ALA A 2 7.94 3.02 -14.73
C ALA A 2 7.01 3.15 -13.50
N LEU A 3 5.69 3.31 -13.67
CA LEU A 3 4.80 3.58 -12.52
C LEU A 3 4.63 2.39 -11.56
N LEU A 4 4.46 1.17 -12.07
CA LEU A 4 4.33 -0.02 -11.21
C LEU A 4 5.64 -0.32 -10.49
N ASP A 5 6.78 -0.10 -11.15
CA ASP A 5 8.10 -0.22 -10.52
C ASP A 5 8.30 0.84 -9.42
N THR A 6 7.82 2.07 -9.64
CA THR A 6 7.79 3.12 -8.61
C THR A 6 6.89 2.72 -7.43
N ILE A 7 5.68 2.22 -7.69
CA ILE A 7 4.77 1.75 -6.64
C ILE A 7 5.40 0.59 -5.85
N ARG A 8 6.04 -0.36 -6.53
CA ARG A 8 6.81 -1.43 -5.89
C ARG A 8 7.88 -0.86 -4.95
N GLY A 9 8.61 0.16 -5.40
CA GLY A 9 9.58 0.89 -4.58
C GLY A 9 8.96 1.43 -3.28
N PHE A 10 7.77 2.03 -3.34
CA PHE A 10 7.08 2.51 -2.14
C PHE A 10 6.72 1.39 -1.17
N TYR A 11 6.25 0.25 -1.67
CA TYR A 11 5.98 -0.91 -0.82
C TYR A 11 7.23 -1.44 -0.15
N LEU A 12 8.35 -1.55 -0.87
CA LEU A 12 9.62 -1.98 -0.29
C LEU A 12 10.10 -1.02 0.79
N GLN A 13 9.95 0.30 0.58
CA GLN A 13 10.27 1.31 1.59
C GLN A 13 9.35 1.21 2.81
N ALA A 14 8.03 1.05 2.62
CA ALA A 14 7.09 0.89 3.72
C ALA A 14 7.39 -0.38 4.55
N LEU A 15 7.71 -1.50 3.88
CA LEU A 15 8.12 -2.74 4.52
C LEU A 15 9.44 -2.60 5.29
N ALA A 16 10.38 -1.82 4.76
CA ALA A 16 11.62 -1.53 5.45
C ALA A 16 11.39 -0.72 6.73
N ARG A 17 10.35 0.12 6.75
CA ARG A 17 10.01 1.00 7.88
C ARG A 17 9.15 0.34 8.96
N LEU A 18 8.25 -0.57 8.61
CA LEU A 18 7.41 -1.27 9.60
C LEU A 18 8.25 -2.14 10.56
N PRO A 19 7.83 -2.32 11.83
CA PRO A 19 8.48 -3.23 12.78
C PRO A 19 8.45 -4.67 12.25
N ARG A 20 9.62 -5.30 12.08
CA ARG A 20 9.73 -6.62 11.41
C ARG A 20 8.95 -7.72 12.11
N HIS A 21 8.93 -7.70 13.45
CA HIS A 21 8.23 -8.70 14.23
C HIS A 21 6.72 -8.58 14.03
N GLU A 22 6.16 -7.39 14.26
CA GLU A 22 4.72 -7.12 14.10
C GLU A 22 4.26 -7.26 12.65
N LEU A 23 5.12 -6.95 11.67
CA LEU A 23 4.80 -7.19 10.26
C LEU A 23 4.48 -8.67 9.99
N ARG A 24 5.20 -9.59 10.62
CA ARG A 24 5.00 -11.04 10.45
C ARG A 24 3.83 -11.59 11.26
N THR A 25 3.62 -11.06 12.46
CA THR A 25 2.66 -11.61 13.43
C THR A 25 1.33 -10.88 13.48
N ARG A 26 1.26 -9.65 12.98
CA ARG A 26 0.10 -8.75 13.13
C ARG A 26 -0.31 -8.03 11.85
N TYR A 27 0.63 -7.36 11.17
CA TYR A 27 0.27 -6.48 10.05
C TYR A 27 0.21 -7.16 8.68
N HIS A 28 0.58 -8.43 8.57
CA HIS A 28 0.58 -9.13 7.28
C HIS A 28 -0.81 -9.12 6.61
N ARG A 29 -1.88 -9.48 7.36
CA ARG A 29 -3.25 -9.45 6.81
C ARG A 29 -3.65 -8.03 6.45
N SER A 30 -3.41 -7.09 7.36
CA SER A 30 -3.87 -5.70 7.24
C SER A 30 -3.22 -5.00 6.05
N LEU A 31 -1.92 -5.22 5.84
CA LEU A 31 -1.20 -4.74 4.67
C LEU A 31 -1.78 -5.31 3.39
N LEU A 32 -2.02 -6.63 3.31
CA LEU A 32 -2.55 -7.28 2.10
C LEU A 32 -3.99 -6.93 1.76
N ARG A 33 -4.80 -6.50 2.73
CA ARG A 33 -6.23 -6.20 2.54
C ARG A 33 -6.54 -4.71 2.47
N GLY A 34 -5.72 -3.86 3.09
CA GLY A 34 -6.00 -2.43 3.20
C GLY A 34 -4.82 -1.50 3.01
N GLY A 35 -3.57 -1.99 3.04
CA GLY A 35 -2.36 -1.16 3.00
C GLY A 35 -2.02 -0.57 1.63
N TYR A 36 -2.97 0.10 0.99
CA TYR A 36 -2.82 0.72 -0.33
C TYR A 36 -2.08 2.06 -0.27
N CYS A 37 -1.49 2.49 -1.39
CA CYS A 37 -0.62 3.67 -1.43
C CYS A 37 -1.34 5.00 -1.74
N TYR A 38 -2.63 4.98 -2.09
CA TYR A 38 -3.41 6.19 -2.27
C TYR A 38 -3.83 6.78 -0.91
N GLY A 39 -3.97 8.10 -0.87
CA GLY A 39 -4.31 8.84 0.35
C GLY A 39 -3.74 10.27 0.34
N PRO A 40 -3.95 11.01 1.44
CA PRO A 40 -3.56 12.41 1.53
C PRO A 40 -2.09 12.65 1.88
N LEU A 41 -1.31 11.61 2.22
CA LEU A 41 0.12 11.70 2.50
C LEU A 41 0.95 11.15 1.33
N ASP A 42 2.27 11.15 1.47
CA ASP A 42 3.13 10.48 0.51
C ASP A 42 2.81 8.96 0.43
N PRO A 43 3.07 8.30 -0.72
CA PRO A 43 2.68 6.92 -0.92
C PRO A 43 3.22 5.94 0.15
N VAL A 44 4.40 6.17 0.71
CA VAL A 44 4.99 5.30 1.73
C VAL A 44 4.24 5.46 3.06
N SER A 45 4.00 6.71 3.47
CA SER A 45 3.21 7.03 4.66
C SER A 45 1.78 6.51 4.56
N ASN A 46 1.15 6.62 3.39
CA ASN A 46 -0.19 6.05 3.15
C ASN A 46 -0.20 4.52 3.32
N ILE A 47 0.78 3.80 2.77
CA ILE A 47 0.85 2.33 2.93
C ILE A 47 0.92 1.95 4.41
N ILE A 48 1.81 2.60 5.17
CA ILE A 48 1.98 2.36 6.61
C ILE A 48 0.68 2.67 7.34
N LEU A 49 0.11 3.84 7.10
CA LEU A 49 -1.05 4.32 7.83
C LEU A 49 -2.31 3.49 7.52
N ASN A 50 -2.59 3.22 6.24
CA ASN A 50 -3.69 2.36 5.83
C ASN A 50 -3.55 0.95 6.41
N THR A 51 -2.32 0.42 6.52
CA THR A 51 -2.05 -0.87 7.16
C THR A 51 -2.42 -0.88 8.64
N ILE A 52 -2.02 0.16 9.39
CA ILE A 52 -2.32 0.28 10.82
C ILE A 52 -3.82 0.52 11.02
N TRP A 53 -4.42 1.41 10.24
CA TRP A 53 -5.85 1.70 10.30
C TRP A 53 -6.69 0.43 10.06
N PHE A 54 -6.34 -0.36 9.04
CA PHE A 54 -7.05 -1.60 8.74
C PHE A 54 -6.96 -2.62 9.88
N ASP A 55 -5.79 -2.74 10.53
CA ASP A 55 -5.61 -3.62 11.69
C ASP A 55 -6.52 -3.23 12.86
N VAL A 56 -6.66 -1.92 13.10
CA VAL A 56 -7.49 -1.36 14.17
C VAL A 56 -8.98 -1.52 13.88
N MET A 57 -9.41 -1.27 12.64
CA MET A 57 -10.82 -1.27 12.25
C MET A 57 -11.37 -2.67 11.93
N PHE A 58 -10.52 -3.58 11.45
CA PHE A 58 -10.91 -4.94 11.06
C PHE A 58 -10.06 -5.98 11.79
N PRO A 59 -10.13 -6.04 13.14
CA PRO A 59 -9.31 -6.97 13.91
C PRO A 59 -9.63 -8.41 13.52
N ALA A 60 -8.58 -9.21 13.32
CA ALA A 60 -8.72 -10.64 13.03
C ALA A 60 -8.82 -11.44 14.34
N ALA A 61 -9.79 -12.36 14.43
CA ALA A 61 -9.89 -13.27 15.57
C ALA A 61 -8.67 -14.21 15.68
N GLN A 62 -8.04 -14.53 14.54
CA GLN A 62 -6.78 -15.27 14.47
C GLN A 62 -5.88 -14.60 13.43
N GLN A 63 -4.66 -14.23 13.86
CA GLN A 63 -3.65 -13.63 13.02
C GLN A 63 -2.85 -14.73 12.32
N PRO A 64 -2.89 -14.85 10.97
CA PRO A 64 -2.04 -15.81 10.27
C PRO A 64 -0.58 -15.37 10.38
N VAL A 65 0.26 -16.19 11.00
CA VAL A 65 1.71 -15.97 11.04
C VAL A 65 2.28 -16.32 9.67
N LEU A 66 2.75 -15.30 8.95
CA LEU A 66 3.34 -15.46 7.62
C LEU A 66 4.74 -14.83 7.61
N ASP A 67 5.73 -15.66 7.27
CA ASP A 67 7.14 -15.28 7.36
C ASP A 67 7.55 -14.20 6.36
N MET A 68 6.85 -14.12 5.22
CA MET A 68 7.19 -13.25 4.10
C MET A 68 6.00 -12.92 3.20
N ILE A 69 5.97 -11.69 2.69
CA ILE A 69 5.09 -11.28 1.59
C ILE A 69 5.69 -11.77 0.28
N GLY A 70 5.02 -12.72 -0.36
CA GLY A 70 5.46 -13.26 -1.65
C GLY A 70 5.32 -12.25 -2.81
N PRO A 71 6.07 -12.43 -3.91
CA PRO A 71 6.07 -11.51 -5.05
C PRO A 71 4.68 -11.34 -5.67
N ASN A 72 3.87 -12.40 -5.75
CA ASN A 72 2.50 -12.32 -6.28
C ASN A 72 1.58 -11.45 -5.40
N SER A 73 1.79 -11.48 -4.08
CA SER A 73 1.04 -10.62 -3.15
C SER A 73 1.43 -9.16 -3.33
N LEU A 74 2.71 -8.89 -3.56
CA LEU A 74 3.23 -7.55 -3.83
C LEU A 74 2.70 -7.01 -5.16
N THR A 75 2.73 -7.80 -6.24
CA THR A 75 2.13 -7.43 -7.53
C THR A 75 0.64 -7.12 -7.39
N ARG A 76 -0.10 -7.89 -6.59
CA ARG A 76 -1.51 -7.61 -6.33
C ARG A 76 -1.72 -6.27 -5.61
N LEU A 77 -0.88 -5.95 -4.62
CA LEU A 77 -0.91 -4.68 -3.92
C LEU A 77 -0.60 -3.50 -4.85
N GLU A 78 0.42 -3.66 -5.70
CA GLU A 78 0.79 -2.67 -6.72
C GLU A 78 -0.38 -2.38 -7.67
N SER A 79 -0.98 -3.42 -8.25
CA SER A 79 -2.12 -3.28 -9.18
C SER A 79 -3.32 -2.63 -8.50
N ARG A 80 -3.69 -3.06 -7.30
CA ARG A 80 -4.82 -2.47 -6.55
C ARG A 80 -4.58 -1.01 -6.21
N SER A 81 -3.36 -0.65 -5.84
CA SER A 81 -3.02 0.74 -5.56
C SER A 81 -3.06 1.59 -6.82
N PHE A 82 -2.56 1.07 -7.94
CA PHE A 82 -2.66 1.72 -9.24
C PHE A 82 -4.13 1.96 -9.64
N TYR A 83 -5.00 0.95 -9.50
CA TYR A 83 -6.43 1.10 -9.78
C TYR A 83 -7.09 2.14 -8.85
N GLY A 84 -6.74 2.14 -7.56
CA GLY A 84 -7.24 3.15 -6.63
C GLY A 84 -6.81 4.56 -7.01
N LEU A 85 -5.53 4.76 -7.36
CA LEU A 85 -5.00 6.05 -7.82
C LEU A 85 -5.67 6.53 -9.12
N ALA A 86 -5.83 5.64 -10.10
CA ALA A 86 -6.47 5.97 -11.37
C ALA A 86 -7.95 6.30 -11.18
N SER A 87 -8.68 5.47 -10.44
CA SER A 87 -10.09 5.69 -10.14
C SER A 87 -10.32 6.97 -9.36
N PHE A 88 -9.44 7.31 -8.41
CA PHE A 88 -9.50 8.60 -7.70
C PHE A 88 -9.52 9.75 -8.71
N LEU A 89 -8.55 9.80 -9.62
CA LEU A 89 -8.42 10.88 -10.59
C LEU A 89 -9.56 10.90 -11.62
N GLN A 90 -10.02 9.73 -12.09
CA GLN A 90 -11.14 9.64 -13.03
C GLN A 90 -12.45 10.13 -12.41
N THR A 91 -12.73 9.76 -11.16
CA THR A 91 -13.92 10.22 -10.44
C THR A 91 -13.81 11.69 -10.04
N ARG A 92 -12.59 12.16 -9.72
CA ARG A 92 -12.35 13.56 -9.36
C ARG A 92 -12.47 14.50 -10.57
N TYR A 93 -12.08 14.03 -11.76
CA TYR A 93 -12.03 14.81 -13.00
C TYR A 93 -12.59 14.00 -14.18
N HIS A 94 -13.88 14.18 -14.47
CA HIS A 94 -14.60 13.39 -15.48
C HIS A 94 -14.11 13.58 -16.92
N ASN A 95 -13.36 14.65 -17.19
CA ASN A 95 -12.89 15.00 -18.53
C ASN A 95 -11.52 14.39 -18.87
N LEU A 96 -10.93 13.58 -17.99
CA LEU A 96 -9.65 12.94 -18.24
C LEU A 96 -9.83 11.60 -18.96
N SER A 97 -9.11 11.46 -20.07
CA SER A 97 -8.92 10.14 -20.68
C SER A 97 -8.04 9.24 -19.79
N GLU A 98 -8.18 7.92 -19.94
CA GLU A 98 -7.33 6.95 -19.23
C GLU A 98 -5.84 7.23 -19.42
N HIS A 99 -5.44 7.61 -20.63
CA HIS A 99 -4.07 7.96 -20.96
C HIS A 99 -3.58 9.20 -20.19
N GLU A 100 -4.40 10.25 -20.10
CA GLU A 100 -4.06 11.47 -19.34
C GLU A 100 -3.94 11.18 -17.83
N VAL A 101 -4.80 10.31 -17.30
CA VAL A 101 -4.69 9.86 -15.89
C VAL A 101 -3.37 9.14 -15.65
N VAL A 102 -3.01 8.19 -16.51
CA VAL A 102 -1.74 7.46 -16.38
C VAL A 102 -0.57 8.42 -16.49
N GLN A 103 -0.56 9.34 -17.46
CA GLN A 103 0.50 10.35 -17.60
C GLN A 103 0.63 11.23 -16.35
N CYS A 104 -0.49 11.67 -15.78
CA CYS A 104 -0.51 12.44 -14.53
C CYS A 104 0.09 11.65 -13.38
N LEU A 105 -0.28 10.37 -13.24
CA LEU A 105 0.27 9.49 -12.20
C LEU A 105 1.76 9.22 -12.38
N VAL A 106 2.25 9.07 -13.62
CA VAL A 106 3.70 8.96 -13.88
C VAL A 106 4.41 10.25 -13.46
N ALA A 107 3.89 11.42 -13.87
CA ALA A 107 4.51 12.70 -13.55
C ALA A 107 4.53 13.01 -12.05
N CYS A 108 3.50 12.58 -11.32
CA CYS A 108 3.39 12.76 -9.87
C CYS A 108 3.98 11.60 -9.05
N CYS A 109 4.56 10.59 -9.71
CA CYS A 109 5.00 9.34 -9.08
C CYS A 109 3.92 8.68 -8.21
N GLY A 110 2.64 8.78 -8.57
CA GLY A 110 1.51 8.26 -7.79
C GLY A 110 1.20 9.03 -6.49
N TYR A 111 1.80 10.20 -6.27
CA TYR A 111 1.51 11.04 -5.10
C TYR A 111 0.29 11.94 -5.37
N LEU A 112 -0.88 11.55 -4.86
CA LEU A 112 -2.16 12.23 -5.16
C LEU A 112 -2.18 13.73 -4.83
N PRO A 113 -1.66 14.21 -3.68
CA PRO A 113 -1.54 15.64 -3.41
C PRO A 113 -0.77 16.46 -4.45
N ARG A 114 0.14 15.85 -5.22
CA ARG A 114 0.78 16.52 -6.36
C ARG A 114 -0.09 16.54 -7.61
N ALA A 115 -0.99 15.58 -7.75
CA ALA A 115 -1.92 15.51 -8.87
C ALA A 115 -3.14 16.41 -8.64
N ASP A 116 -3.80 16.32 -7.48
CA ASP A 116 -4.95 17.15 -7.10
C ASP A 116 -4.53 18.24 -6.12
N ARG A 117 -4.47 19.49 -6.60
CA ARG A 117 -4.10 20.68 -5.82
C ARG A 117 -5.05 20.94 -4.64
N ASN A 118 -6.28 20.41 -4.64
CA ASN A 118 -7.21 20.59 -3.53
C ASN A 118 -6.90 19.70 -2.33
N LEU A 119 -5.96 18.75 -2.47
CA LEU A 119 -5.47 17.92 -1.38
C LEU A 119 -4.25 18.54 -0.67
N ASP A 120 -3.58 19.52 -1.30
CA ASP A 120 -2.39 20.18 -0.74
C ASP A 120 -2.53 21.71 -0.64
N ASN A 121 -2.22 22.27 0.53
CA ASN A 121 -2.22 23.72 0.72
C ASN A 121 -0.89 24.36 0.28
N ALA A 122 0.13 23.54 0.02
CA ALA A 122 1.46 23.97 -0.44
C ALA A 122 1.57 23.76 -1.95
N ALA A 123 1.31 24.82 -2.71
CA ALA A 123 1.33 24.81 -4.16
C ALA A 123 2.72 24.42 -4.71
N ILE A 124 2.86 23.19 -5.22
CA ILE A 124 3.84 22.85 -6.24
C ILE A 124 3.09 22.85 -7.59
N PRO A 125 3.66 23.39 -8.68
CA PRO A 125 3.05 23.31 -10.00
C PRO A 125 2.85 21.83 -10.39
N SER A 126 1.60 21.43 -10.60
CA SER A 126 1.24 20.11 -11.07
C SER A 126 1.55 20.00 -12.56
N ALA A 127 2.06 18.85 -12.99
CA ALA A 127 2.37 18.61 -14.40
C ALA A 127 1.10 18.27 -15.19
N GLY A 128 0.70 19.13 -16.11
CA GLY A 128 -0.28 18.83 -17.16
C GLY A 128 -1.63 19.54 -17.05
N LYS A 129 -2.56 19.19 -17.95
CA LYS A 129 -3.90 19.79 -18.14
C LYS A 129 -4.81 19.83 -16.89
N LEU A 130 -4.44 19.15 -15.79
CA LEU A 130 -5.19 19.21 -14.52
C LEU A 130 -5.23 20.63 -13.92
N GLU A 131 -4.25 21.48 -14.23
CA GLU A 131 -4.18 22.85 -13.68
C GLU A 131 -5.41 23.71 -13.97
N GLN A 132 -6.20 23.38 -15.00
CA GLN A 132 -7.33 24.20 -15.45
C GLN A 132 -8.71 23.56 -15.17
N GLN A 133 -8.75 22.34 -14.63
CA GLN A 133 -10.01 21.62 -14.43
C GLN A 133 -10.51 21.74 -12.99
N ARG A 134 -11.78 22.12 -12.85
CA ARG A 134 -12.47 22.09 -11.55
C ARG A 134 -12.80 20.63 -11.21
N PRO A 135 -12.54 20.17 -9.98
CA PRO A 135 -13.02 18.86 -9.53
C PRO A 135 -14.52 18.75 -9.69
N CYS A 136 -14.99 17.59 -10.17
CA CYS A 136 -16.42 17.34 -10.42
C CYS A 136 -17.15 16.78 -9.19
N THR A 137 -16.43 16.14 -8.26
CA THR A 137 -16.97 15.39 -7.12
C THR A 137 -16.37 15.88 -5.80
N SER A 138 -16.72 15.29 -4.66
CA SER A 138 -16.03 15.51 -3.38
C SER A 138 -14.76 14.65 -3.26
N THR A 139 -13.86 14.98 -2.32
CA THR A 139 -12.64 14.17 -2.09
C THR A 139 -12.99 12.80 -1.51
N GLN A 140 -14.01 12.77 -0.67
CA GLN A 140 -14.53 11.54 -0.08
C GLN A 140 -15.09 10.59 -1.15
N GLU A 141 -15.92 11.09 -2.07
CA GLU A 141 -16.42 10.28 -3.20
C GLU A 141 -15.28 9.71 -4.06
N ALA A 142 -14.25 10.52 -4.34
CA ALA A 142 -13.08 10.04 -5.08
C ALA A 142 -12.28 8.97 -4.32
N TYR A 143 -12.19 9.06 -2.98
CA TYR A 143 -11.58 8.01 -2.16
C TYR A 143 -12.42 6.74 -2.08
N GLU A 144 -13.75 6.86 -2.05
CA GLU A 144 -14.65 5.70 -2.08
C GLU A 144 -14.52 4.94 -3.40
N ALA A 145 -14.46 5.68 -4.52
CA ALA A 145 -14.18 5.10 -5.84
C ALA A 145 -12.81 4.41 -5.87
N ALA A 146 -11.77 5.05 -5.32
CA ALA A 146 -10.43 4.47 -5.20
C ALA A 146 -10.44 3.16 -4.40
N ALA A 147 -11.13 3.15 -3.26
CA ALA A 147 -11.24 1.97 -2.39
C ALA A 147 -12.04 0.85 -3.04
N THR A 148 -13.08 1.18 -3.79
CA THR A 148 -13.86 0.23 -4.60
C THR A 148 -12.99 -0.40 -5.68
N ALA A 149 -12.25 0.41 -6.45
CA ALA A 149 -11.35 -0.07 -7.50
C ALA A 149 -10.19 -0.92 -6.94
N ALA A 150 -9.73 -0.63 -5.72
CA ALA A 150 -8.72 -1.41 -5.01
C ALA A 150 -9.26 -2.70 -4.36
N TRP A 151 -10.58 -2.93 -4.39
CA TRP A 151 -11.28 -4.04 -3.75
C TRP A 151 -11.06 -4.05 -2.22
N HIS A 152 -11.25 -2.89 -1.59
CA HIS A 152 -11.34 -2.76 -0.14
C HIS A 152 -12.65 -3.40 0.37
N CYS A 153 -12.62 -4.00 1.57
CA CYS A 153 -13.82 -4.67 2.12
C CYS A 153 -14.92 -3.71 2.56
N ASP A 154 -14.56 -2.46 2.85
CA ASP A 154 -15.47 -1.38 3.24
C ASP A 154 -14.98 -0.06 2.62
N PRO A 155 -15.34 0.24 1.36
CA PRO A 155 -14.87 1.43 0.67
C PRO A 155 -15.29 2.75 1.35
N GLU A 156 -16.51 2.80 1.89
CA GLU A 156 -17.06 3.99 2.53
C GLU A 156 -16.29 4.34 3.82
N ALA A 157 -16.06 3.36 4.69
CA ALA A 157 -15.29 3.59 5.91
C ALA A 157 -13.86 4.06 5.62
N GLN A 158 -13.23 3.52 4.57
CA GLN A 158 -11.90 3.96 4.15
C GLN A 158 -11.93 5.40 3.61
N ALA A 159 -12.96 5.78 2.86
CA ALA A 159 -13.12 7.12 2.33
C ALA A 159 -13.28 8.18 3.44
N VAL A 160 -14.11 7.90 4.45
CA VAL A 160 -14.28 8.76 5.63
C VAL A 160 -12.95 8.92 6.38
N PHE A 161 -12.23 7.80 6.57
CA PHE A 161 -10.92 7.80 7.19
C PHE A 161 -9.91 8.66 6.40
N LEU A 162 -9.74 8.44 5.10
CA LEU A 162 -8.77 9.16 4.28
C LEU A 162 -9.10 10.66 4.18
N SER A 163 -10.39 11.02 4.19
CA SER A 163 -10.84 12.41 4.16
C SER A 163 -10.56 13.17 5.46
N SER A 164 -10.56 12.47 6.61
CA SER A 164 -10.27 13.05 7.93
C SER A 164 -8.82 12.86 8.39
N CYS A 165 -8.06 12.01 7.70
CA CYS A 165 -6.71 11.59 8.04
C CYS A 165 -5.73 12.75 8.25
N LYS A 166 -5.74 13.77 7.38
CA LYS A 166 -4.80 14.91 7.48
C LYS A 166 -5.04 15.74 8.75
N ALA A 167 -6.29 15.82 9.22
CA ALA A 167 -6.63 16.49 10.47
C ALA A 167 -6.27 15.63 11.69
N MET A 168 -6.41 14.30 11.60
CA MET A 168 -6.08 13.35 12.67
C MET A 168 -4.57 13.18 12.85
N MET A 169 -3.81 13.21 11.76
CA MET A 169 -2.37 12.99 11.73
C MET A 169 -1.63 14.32 11.77
N GLN A 170 -1.55 14.91 12.96
CA GLN A 170 -0.82 16.16 13.21
C GLN A 170 0.36 15.96 14.17
N GLY A 171 1.32 16.88 14.10
CA GLY A 171 2.43 16.96 15.05
C GLY A 171 3.32 15.70 15.04
N PRO A 172 3.58 15.07 16.21
CA PRO A 172 4.54 13.96 16.32
C PRO A 172 4.25 12.79 15.38
N ALA A 173 2.97 12.44 15.17
CA ALA A 173 2.59 11.31 14.35
C ALA A 173 2.95 11.51 12.87
N LEU A 174 2.78 12.73 12.35
CA LEU A 174 3.17 13.07 10.99
C LEU A 174 4.70 13.08 10.84
N SER A 175 5.42 13.64 11.81
CA SER A 175 6.89 13.63 11.81
C SER A 175 7.47 12.21 11.82
N LEU A 176 6.87 11.29 12.59
CA LEU A 176 7.27 9.87 12.58
C LEU A 176 7.05 9.21 11.23
N LEU A 177 5.96 9.54 10.54
CA LEU A 177 5.69 9.05 9.18
C LEU A 177 6.61 9.70 8.14
N GLN A 178 7.08 10.92 8.36
CA GLN A 178 7.94 11.63 7.40
C GLN A 178 9.44 11.42 7.61
N SER A 179 9.90 10.98 8.78
CA SER A 179 11.34 10.89 9.08
C SER A 179 12.10 9.87 8.20
N GLY A 180 11.37 8.93 7.59
CA GLY A 180 11.95 7.85 6.78
C GLY A 180 12.55 6.71 7.60
N ASP A 181 12.64 6.85 8.93
CA ASP A 181 13.22 5.85 9.81
C ASP A 181 12.31 4.62 9.97
N ARG A 182 12.92 3.54 10.48
CA ARG A 182 12.19 2.37 10.96
C ARG A 182 11.37 2.77 12.17
N LEU A 183 10.07 2.50 12.12
CA LEU A 183 9.16 2.68 13.24
C LEU A 183 9.44 1.59 14.30
N THR A 184 9.37 1.99 15.57
CA THR A 184 9.37 1.06 16.70
C THR A 184 7.93 0.59 16.99
N SER A 185 7.79 -0.45 17.82
CA SER A 185 6.48 -0.92 18.28
C SER A 185 5.72 0.18 19.01
N GLU A 186 6.41 1.02 19.80
CA GLU A 186 5.80 2.15 20.51
C GLU A 186 5.26 3.19 19.53
N ASN A 187 6.00 3.50 18.46
CA ASN A 187 5.57 4.45 17.43
C ASN A 187 4.29 3.95 16.73
N VAL A 188 4.26 2.68 16.36
CA VAL A 188 3.10 2.08 15.69
C VAL A 188 1.90 2.01 16.64
N GLN A 189 2.12 1.67 17.91
CA GLN A 189 1.06 1.65 18.92
C GLN A 189 0.51 3.06 19.20
N TYR A 190 1.37 4.07 19.21
CA TYR A 190 0.97 5.48 19.31
C TYR A 190 0.08 5.88 18.14
N ILE A 191 0.49 5.60 16.89
CA ILE A 191 -0.33 5.86 15.70
C ILE A 191 -1.66 5.11 15.79
N ALA A 192 -1.65 3.82 16.13
CA ALA A 192 -2.86 3.01 16.29
C ALA A 192 -3.83 3.58 17.34
N SER A 193 -3.32 4.17 18.41
CA SER A 193 -4.14 4.80 19.45
C SER A 193 -4.89 6.03 18.94
N LEU A 194 -4.30 6.80 18.02
CA LEU A 194 -4.95 7.95 17.37
C LEU A 194 -6.06 7.52 16.40
N LEU A 195 -5.87 6.36 15.77
CA LEU A 195 -6.82 5.80 14.78
C LEU A 195 -7.96 5.00 15.42
N SER A 196 -7.88 4.72 16.73
CA SER A 196 -8.82 3.83 17.39
C SER A 196 -10.22 4.45 17.50
N PRO A 197 -11.27 3.75 17.03
CA PRO A 197 -12.64 4.22 17.20
C PRO A 197 -13.04 4.20 18.69
N LYS A 198 -13.98 5.08 19.07
CA LYS A 198 -14.53 5.10 20.45
C LYS A 198 -15.21 3.79 20.84
N GLN A 199 -15.70 3.02 19.87
CA GLN A 199 -16.29 1.71 20.06
C GLN A 199 -15.45 0.65 19.32
N ARG A 200 -14.98 -0.37 20.04
CA ARG A 200 -14.11 -1.40 19.46
C ARG A 200 -14.88 -2.27 18.46
N PRO A 201 -14.37 -2.45 17.23
CA PRO A 201 -15.02 -3.32 16.24
C PRO A 201 -14.99 -4.77 16.69
N THR A 202 -16.05 -5.51 16.36
CA THR A 202 -16.14 -6.95 16.63
C THR A 202 -15.15 -7.69 15.71
N PRO A 203 -14.30 -8.60 16.25
CA PRO A 203 -13.36 -9.34 15.43
C PRO A 203 -14.06 -10.16 14.34
N GLU A 204 -13.57 -10.06 13.11
CA GLU A 204 -14.10 -10.84 11.99
C GLU A 204 -13.71 -12.31 12.16
N ARG A 205 -14.69 -13.22 12.18
CA ARG A 205 -14.46 -14.67 12.27
C ARG A 205 -14.01 -15.18 10.91
N ILE A 206 -12.72 -15.48 10.77
CA ILE A 206 -12.15 -15.94 9.51
C ILE A 206 -12.38 -17.45 9.36
N GLU A 207 -13.56 -17.86 8.90
CA GLU A 207 -13.86 -19.29 8.68
C GLU A 207 -13.38 -19.82 7.31
N LYS A 208 -13.05 -18.95 6.33
CA LYS A 208 -12.80 -19.37 4.93
C LYS A 208 -11.46 -18.97 4.28
N LEU A 209 -10.54 -18.31 4.98
CA LEU A 209 -9.24 -17.91 4.37
C LEU A 209 -8.07 -18.85 4.68
N TYR A 210 -8.20 -19.78 5.63
CA TYR A 210 -7.07 -20.61 6.06
C TYR A 210 -6.49 -21.44 4.91
N ASP A 211 -7.34 -22.10 4.12
CA ASP A 211 -6.90 -22.93 3.00
C ASP A 211 -6.29 -22.13 1.85
N ALA A 212 -6.85 -20.95 1.54
CA ALA A 212 -6.34 -20.08 0.49
C ALA A 212 -4.98 -19.46 0.86
N VAL A 213 -4.80 -19.10 2.14
CA VAL A 213 -3.54 -18.58 2.69
C VAL A 213 -2.48 -19.68 2.72
N ILE A 214 -2.82 -20.88 3.21
CA ILE A 214 -1.91 -22.04 3.21
C ILE A 214 -1.53 -22.43 1.78
N GLY A 215 -2.50 -22.53 0.87
CA GLY A 215 -2.24 -22.82 -0.54
C GLY A 215 -1.37 -21.74 -1.21
N GLY A 216 -1.56 -20.47 -0.85
CA GLY A 216 -0.72 -19.36 -1.28
C GLY A 216 0.73 -19.51 -0.78
N LYS A 217 0.91 -19.83 0.51
CA LYS A 217 2.22 -20.10 1.12
C LYS A 217 2.94 -21.23 0.41
N MET A 218 2.27 -22.38 0.21
CA MET A 218 2.86 -23.53 -0.49
C MET A 218 3.32 -23.20 -1.90
N ARG A 219 2.51 -22.45 -2.67
CA ARG A 219 2.89 -22.01 -4.03
C ARG A 219 4.09 -21.08 -4.03
N SER A 220 4.14 -20.14 -3.07
CA SER A 220 5.27 -19.21 -2.93
C SER A 220 6.57 -19.95 -2.58
N GLU A 221 6.52 -20.88 -1.63
CA GLU A 221 7.67 -21.71 -1.25
C GLU A 221 8.14 -22.59 -2.43
N ALA A 222 7.22 -23.20 -3.16
CA ALA A 222 7.55 -24.00 -4.34
C ALA A 222 8.29 -23.17 -5.41
N GLN A 223 7.83 -21.93 -5.62
CA GLN A 223 8.50 -21.00 -6.54
C GLN A 223 9.88 -20.61 -6.04
N GLN A 224 10.04 -20.28 -4.75
CA GLN A 224 11.37 -20.00 -4.17
C GLN A 224 12.32 -21.18 -4.33
N ARG A 225 11.89 -22.40 -4.00
CA ARG A 225 12.70 -23.62 -4.20
C ARG A 225 13.09 -23.85 -5.66
N ARG A 226 12.22 -23.46 -6.60
CA ARG A 226 12.52 -23.54 -8.04
C ARG A 226 13.57 -22.52 -8.45
N VAL A 227 13.48 -21.29 -7.92
CA VAL A 227 14.49 -20.25 -8.17
C VAL A 227 15.83 -20.64 -7.54
N SER A 228 15.86 -21.07 -6.27
CA SER A 228 17.09 -21.52 -5.62
C SER A 228 17.78 -22.64 -6.39
N ARG A 229 17.04 -23.68 -6.80
CA ARG A 229 17.60 -24.77 -7.62
C ARG A 229 18.20 -24.29 -8.94
N LYS A 230 17.57 -23.30 -9.60
CA LYS A 230 18.10 -22.72 -10.83
C LYS A 230 19.38 -21.91 -10.57
N VAL A 231 19.42 -21.15 -9.48
CA VAL A 231 20.59 -20.36 -9.08
C VAL A 231 21.75 -21.29 -8.72
N GLU A 232 21.51 -22.33 -7.91
CA GLU A 232 22.51 -23.35 -7.56
C GLU A 232 23.04 -24.07 -8.81
N ALA A 233 22.17 -24.46 -9.74
CA ALA A 233 22.59 -25.09 -10.99
C ALA A 233 23.42 -24.14 -11.88
N ALA A 234 23.12 -22.84 -11.89
CA ALA A 234 23.88 -21.85 -12.64
C ALA A 234 25.25 -21.59 -11.99
N LEU A 235 25.29 -21.46 -10.66
CA LEU A 235 26.53 -21.33 -9.89
C LEU A 235 27.43 -22.56 -10.06
N GLY A 236 26.87 -23.77 -9.93
CA GLY A 236 27.62 -25.02 -10.14
C GLY A 236 28.21 -25.15 -11.54
N LYS A 237 27.52 -24.65 -12.58
CA LYS A 237 28.07 -24.60 -13.94
C LYS A 237 29.24 -23.61 -14.09
N HIS A 238 29.18 -22.47 -13.39
CA HIS A 238 30.29 -21.52 -13.35
C HIS A 238 31.53 -22.10 -12.64
N PHE A 239 31.34 -22.75 -11.49
CA PHE A 239 32.45 -23.40 -10.76
C PHE A 239 33.08 -24.58 -11.51
N LEU A 240 32.34 -25.25 -12.39
CA LEU A 240 32.87 -26.29 -13.28
C LEU A 240 33.63 -25.72 -14.50
N GLN A 241 33.38 -24.46 -14.88
CA GLN A 241 34.10 -23.79 -15.96
C GLN A 241 35.41 -23.16 -15.49
N ASP A 242 35.48 -22.69 -14.24
CA ASP A 242 36.70 -22.11 -13.66
C ASP A 242 37.76 -23.16 -13.22
N GLY A 243 37.42 -24.47 -13.29
CA GLY A 243 38.29 -25.58 -12.91
C GLY A 243 39.09 -26.22 -14.06
N VAL A 244 38.94 -25.73 -15.30
CA VAL A 244 39.68 -26.24 -16.47
C VAL A 244 40.65 -25.15 -16.95
N GLY A 245 41.67 -24.91 -16.14
CA GLY A 245 42.71 -23.92 -16.40
C GLY A 245 43.95 -24.21 -15.58
N ASN A 246 44.62 -25.33 -15.87
CA ASN A 246 46.05 -25.57 -15.63
C ASN A 246 46.60 -26.37 -16.79
#